data_AF-A0A920VHD3-F1
#
_entry.id   AF-A0A920VHD3-F1
#
_cell.length_a   1.000
_cell.length_b   1.000
_cell.length_c   1.000
_cell.angle_alpha   90.00
_cell.angle_beta   90.00
_cell.angle_gamma   90.00
#
_symmetry.space_group_name_H-M   'P 1'
#
loop_
_entity.id
_entity.type
_entity.pdbx_description
1 polymer ?
#
loop_
_entity_poly.entity_id
_entity_poly.type
_entity_poly.pdbx_seq_one_letter_code
_entity_poly.pdbx_strand_id
1 'polypeptide(L)'
;MLEADRPGLYPTLGLAAFLGAGYRAPISAVMFVAESTGGSFVVPALVAAAVSQLVAGKSSVAEYQHSVRLGHLKRRFTLPVTSALDTDVLTVPSDAPGRRVHVLARPSVDGSEL
;
A
#
# COMPACT_ATOMS: atom_id res chain seq x y z
N MET A 1 -21.37 -1.87 -36.30
CA MET A 1 -22.06 -1.04 -35.29
C MET A 1 -21.56 -1.50 -33.95
N LEU A 2 -20.94 -0.61 -33.17
CA LEU A 2 -20.20 -0.98 -31.96
C LEU A 2 -21.13 -1.60 -30.91
N GLU A 3 -20.65 -2.70 -30.31
CA GLU A 3 -21.16 -3.46 -29.16
C GLU A 3 -21.26 -2.60 -27.87
N ALA A 4 -21.77 -1.37 -27.96
CA ALA A 4 -21.94 -0.44 -26.86
C ALA A 4 -23.28 -0.65 -26.12
N ASP A 5 -24.17 -1.48 -26.65
CA ASP A 5 -25.52 -1.74 -26.13
C ASP A 5 -25.56 -2.84 -25.04
N ARG A 6 -24.41 -3.19 -24.44
CA ARG A 6 -24.41 -4.03 -23.23
C ARG A 6 -24.61 -3.11 -22.01
N PRO A 7 -25.73 -3.19 -21.28
CA PRO A 7 -26.12 -2.24 -20.23
C PRO A 7 -25.19 -2.17 -19.00
N GLY A 8 -24.05 -2.87 -19.01
CA GLY A 8 -23.02 -2.81 -17.97
C GLY A 8 -21.68 -2.17 -18.38
N LEU A 9 -21.45 -1.89 -19.67
CA LEU A 9 -20.11 -1.48 -20.14
C LEU A 9 -19.69 -0.12 -19.56
N TYR A 10 -20.45 0.93 -19.83
CA TYR A 10 -20.11 2.29 -19.38
C TYR A 10 -20.04 2.44 -17.86
N PRO A 11 -20.97 1.87 -17.05
CA PRO A 11 -20.84 1.90 -15.60
C PRO A 11 -19.55 1.24 -15.10
N THR A 12 -19.18 0.08 -15.66
CA THR A 12 -17.99 -0.66 -15.20
C THR A 12 -16.70 0.06 -15.58
N LEU A 13 -16.65 0.70 -16.75
CA LEU A 13 -15.53 1.57 -17.15
C LEU A 13 -15.44 2.84 -16.29
N GLY A 14 -16.58 3.45 -15.96
CA GLY A 14 -16.64 4.61 -15.07
C GLY A 14 -16.12 4.28 -13.68
N LEU A 15 -16.45 3.10 -13.15
CA LEU A 15 -15.94 2.62 -11.87
C LEU A 15 -14.43 2.34 -11.93
N ALA A 16 -13.93 1.77 -13.03
CA ALA A 16 -12.48 1.60 -13.23
C ALA A 16 -11.73 2.94 -13.22
N ALA A 17 -12.26 3.93 -13.95
CA ALA A 17 -11.71 5.27 -14.01
C ALA A 17 -11.73 5.94 -12.62
N PHE A 18 -12.84 5.83 -11.89
CA PHE A 18 -12.99 6.40 -10.56
C PHE A 18 -12.00 5.77 -9.56
N LEU A 19 -11.89 4.45 -9.53
CA LEU A 19 -10.94 3.76 -8.65
C LEU A 19 -9.48 4.06 -9.01
N GLY A 20 -9.17 4.16 -10.31
CA GLY A 20 -7.86 4.59 -10.80
C GLY A 20 -7.45 5.94 -10.22
N ALA A 21 -8.22 6.99 -10.51
CA ALA A 21 -7.90 8.35 -10.05
C ALA A 21 -8.07 8.56 -8.54
N GLY A 22 -9.14 8.02 -7.96
CA GLY A 22 -9.51 8.23 -6.56
C GLY A 22 -8.51 7.60 -5.59
N TYR A 23 -8.07 6.37 -5.89
CA TYR A 23 -7.25 5.56 -4.97
C TYR A 23 -5.85 5.24 -5.49
N ARG A 24 -5.47 5.71 -6.69
CA ARG A 24 -4.20 5.34 -7.36
C ARG A 24 -4.00 3.82 -7.45
N ALA A 25 -5.08 3.06 -7.68
CA ALA A 25 -5.06 1.60 -7.74
C ALA A 25 -5.50 1.05 -9.12
N PRO A 26 -4.79 1.39 -10.22
CA PRO A 26 -5.25 1.08 -11.58
C PRO A 26 -5.36 -0.42 -11.86
N ILE A 27 -4.48 -1.26 -11.30
CA ILE A 27 -4.52 -2.72 -11.51
C ILE A 27 -5.72 -3.35 -10.79
N SER A 28 -6.00 -2.95 -9.53
CA SER A 28 -7.18 -3.43 -8.80
C SER A 28 -8.48 -3.01 -9.46
N ALA A 29 -8.54 -1.78 -9.99
CA ALA A 29 -9.68 -1.27 -10.72
C ALA A 29 -9.98 -2.12 -11.98
N VAL A 30 -8.94 -2.46 -12.75
CA VAL A 30 -9.05 -3.29 -13.95
C VAL A 30 -9.43 -4.73 -13.60
N MET A 31 -8.84 -5.30 -12.54
CA MET A 31 -9.18 -6.65 -12.08
C MET A 31 -10.66 -6.74 -11.67
N PHE A 32 -11.18 -5.72 -10.98
CA PHE A 32 -12.60 -5.67 -10.64
C PHE A 32 -13.49 -5.68 -11.88
N VAL A 33 -13.13 -4.95 -12.93
CA VAL A 33 -13.87 -4.99 -14.21
C VAL A 33 -13.74 -6.34 -14.90
N ALA A 34 -12.56 -6.95 -14.87
CA ALA A 34 -12.32 -8.26 -15.45
C ALA A 34 -13.25 -9.31 -14.82
N GLU A 35 -13.33 -9.33 -13.49
CA GLU A 35 -14.20 -10.24 -12.74
C GLU A 35 -15.69 -9.95 -13.02
N SER A 36 -16.08 -8.68 -12.96
CA SER A 36 -17.49 -8.27 -13.11
C SER A 36 -18.04 -8.46 -14.52
N THR A 37 -17.17 -8.65 -15.51
CA THR A 37 -17.55 -8.73 -16.94
C THR A 37 -17.10 -10.02 -17.62
N GLY A 38 -16.55 -10.98 -16.87
CA GLY A 38 -16.01 -12.22 -17.41
C GLY A 38 -14.85 -12.02 -18.40
N GLY A 39 -14.08 -10.94 -18.24
CA GLY A 39 -12.88 -10.65 -19.03
C GLY A 39 -13.11 -9.94 -20.39
N SER A 40 -14.34 -9.67 -20.80
CA SER A 40 -14.61 -9.05 -22.11
C SER A 40 -14.20 -7.56 -22.21
N PHE A 41 -14.04 -6.85 -21.09
CA PHE A 41 -13.81 -5.40 -21.07
C PHE A 41 -12.52 -4.96 -20.40
N VAL A 42 -11.52 -5.84 -20.30
CA VAL A 42 -10.23 -5.55 -19.64
C VAL A 42 -9.44 -4.47 -20.37
N VAL A 43 -9.35 -4.52 -21.69
CA VAL A 43 -8.58 -3.54 -22.48
C VAL A 43 -9.20 -2.13 -22.40
N PRO A 44 -10.53 -1.95 -22.61
CA PRO A 44 -11.15 -0.64 -22.40
C PRO A 44 -11.03 -0.15 -20.95
N ALA A 45 -11.10 -1.04 -19.95
CA ALA A 45 -10.92 -0.68 -18.54
C ALA A 45 -9.50 -0.20 -18.23
N LEU A 46 -8.49 -0.82 -18.82
CA LEU A 46 -7.09 -0.38 -18.71
C LEU A 46 -6.92 1.04 -19.27
N VAL A 47 -7.49 1.31 -20.44
CA VAL A 47 -7.44 2.64 -21.05
C VAL A 47 -8.16 3.65 -20.17
N ALA A 48 -9.35 3.34 -19.67
CA ALA A 48 -10.11 4.22 -18.78
C ALA A 48 -9.33 4.53 -17.49
N ALA A 49 -8.76 3.52 -16.83
CA ALA A 49 -7.96 3.70 -15.63
C ALA A 49 -6.68 4.53 -15.89
N ALA A 50 -5.99 4.28 -17.01
CA ALA A 50 -4.78 5.01 -17.39
C ALA A 50 -5.06 6.48 -17.71
N VAL A 51 -6.09 6.75 -18.53
CA VAL A 51 -6.52 8.12 -18.87
C VAL A 51 -6.95 8.87 -17.61
N SER A 52 -7.74 8.22 -16.75
CA SER A 52 -8.16 8.81 -15.47
C SER A 52 -6.96 9.16 -14.57
N GLN A 53 -5.96 8.29 -14.52
CA GLN A 53 -4.73 8.54 -13.77
C GLN A 53 -3.91 9.72 -14.34
N LEU A 54 -3.84 9.83 -15.67
CA LEU A 54 -3.19 10.96 -16.35
C LEU A 54 -3.91 12.28 -16.07
N VAL A 55 -5.25 12.27 -16.09
CA VAL A 55 -6.08 13.45 -15.80
C VAL A 55 -6.00 13.85 -14.33
N ALA A 56 -6.04 12.89 -13.41
CA ALA A 56 -5.94 13.14 -11.98
C ALA A 56 -4.55 13.68 -11.57
N GLY A 57 -3.49 13.30 -12.27
CA GLY A 57 -2.14 13.84 -12.07
C GLY A 57 -1.65 13.72 -10.62
N LYS A 58 -1.18 14.85 -10.05
CA LYS A 58 -0.69 14.97 -8.65
C LYS A 58 -1.82 15.24 -7.64
N SER A 59 -3.08 15.12 -8.06
CA SER A 59 -4.26 15.36 -7.24
C SER A 59 -5.07 14.08 -7.22
N SER A 60 -4.64 13.14 -6.38
CA SER A 60 -5.47 12.00 -5.98
C SER A 60 -5.92 12.20 -4.54
N VAL A 61 -7.11 11.71 -4.18
CA VAL A 61 -7.69 11.81 -2.82
C VAL A 61 -6.74 11.22 -1.76
N ALA A 62 -5.89 10.26 -2.17
CA ALA A 62 -4.86 9.67 -1.31
C ALA A 62 -3.60 10.53 -1.12
N GLU A 63 -3.30 11.46 -2.03
CA GLU A 63 -2.04 12.24 -2.02
C GLU A 63 -2.02 13.30 -0.93
N TYR A 64 -3.19 13.84 -0.58
CA TYR A 64 -3.33 14.76 0.55
C TYR A 64 -3.05 14.06 1.89
N GLN A 65 -3.26 12.74 2.00
CA GLN A 65 -2.93 11.97 3.20
C GLN A 65 -1.51 11.37 3.18
N HIS A 66 -0.99 11.04 2.00
CA HIS A 66 0.35 10.45 1.85
C HIS A 66 1.48 11.47 1.97
N SER A 67 1.26 12.73 1.57
CA SER A 67 2.25 13.80 1.67
C SER A 67 2.74 14.06 3.11
N VAL A 68 1.84 13.98 4.10
CA VAL A 68 2.15 14.15 5.52
C VAL A 68 3.02 12.98 6.04
N ARG A 69 2.69 11.73 5.69
CA ARG A 69 3.48 10.54 6.10
C ARG A 69 4.83 10.44 5.38
N LEU A 70 4.86 10.73 4.07
CA LEU A 70 6.11 10.78 3.31
C LEU A 70 7.03 11.86 3.85
N GLY A 71 6.52 13.00 4.34
CA GLY A 71 7.34 14.02 4.98
C GLY A 71 8.18 13.47 6.14
N HIS A 72 7.59 12.62 6.99
CA HIS A 72 8.30 11.97 8.09
C HIS A 72 9.25 10.86 7.62
N LEU A 73 8.83 10.04 6.65
CA LEU A 73 9.64 8.92 6.15
C LEU A 73 10.83 9.40 5.32
N LYS A 74 10.63 10.40 4.46
CA LYS A 74 11.67 11.02 3.62
C LYS A 74 12.73 11.73 4.47
N ARG A 75 12.32 12.34 5.59
CA ARG A 75 13.24 12.90 6.60
C ARG A 75 14.01 11.81 7.34
N ARG A 76 13.41 10.64 7.58
CA ARG A 76 14.08 9.47 8.15
C ARG A 76 15.02 8.76 7.17
N PHE A 77 14.71 8.72 5.87
CA PHE A 77 15.59 8.14 4.85
C PHE A 77 16.89 8.93 4.64
N THR A 78 16.90 10.22 4.98
CA THR A 78 18.13 11.03 5.06
C THR A 78 18.90 10.85 6.36
N LEU A 79 18.33 10.16 7.37
CA LEU A 79 19.06 9.80 8.57
C LEU A 79 19.90 8.55 8.29
N PRO A 80 21.08 8.42 8.93
CA PRO A 80 21.86 7.19 8.89
C PRO A 80 20.99 5.99 9.28
N VAL A 81 21.20 4.83 8.63
CA VAL A 81 20.53 3.57 8.99
C VAL A 81 20.66 3.25 10.48
N THR A 82 21.76 3.66 11.11
CA THR A 82 22.00 3.53 12.56
C THR A 82 21.01 4.29 13.43
N SER A 83 20.29 5.29 12.90
CA SER A 83 19.21 6.00 13.59
C SER A 83 17.86 5.29 13.52
N ALA A 84 17.71 4.29 12.63
CA ALA A 84 16.51 3.47 12.49
C ALA A 84 16.68 2.07 13.10
N LEU A 85 17.93 1.64 13.29
CA LEU A 85 18.25 0.39 13.97
C LEU A 85 18.12 0.56 15.47
N ASP A 86 17.43 -0.37 16.11
CA ASP A 86 17.57 -0.57 17.55
C ASP A 86 18.95 -1.16 17.82
N THR A 87 19.79 -0.44 18.56
CA THR A 87 21.17 -0.86 18.85
C THR A 87 21.28 -1.66 20.15
N ASP A 88 20.22 -1.66 20.98
CA ASP A 88 20.18 -2.43 22.22
C ASP A 88 19.70 -3.86 21.95
N VAL A 89 20.43 -4.55 21.06
CA VAL A 89 20.11 -5.94 20.71
C VAL A 89 20.76 -6.86 21.71
N LEU A 90 19.91 -7.61 22.41
CA LEU A 90 20.35 -8.66 23.32
C LEU A 90 20.93 -9.84 22.52
N THR A 91 22.24 -9.85 22.33
CA THR A 91 22.94 -10.94 21.64
C THR A 91 23.26 -12.08 22.61
N VAL A 92 22.89 -13.30 22.25
CA VAL A 92 23.21 -14.51 23.02
C VAL A 92 24.47 -15.16 22.45
N PRO A 93 25.53 -15.35 23.26
CA PRO A 93 26.71 -16.12 22.82
C PRO A 93 26.35 -17.56 22.43
N SER A 94 26.98 -18.10 21.38
CA SER A 94 26.68 -19.46 20.89
C SER A 94 26.95 -20.59 21.89
N ASP A 95 27.76 -20.31 22.93
CA ASP A 95 28.08 -21.25 24.03
C ASP A 95 27.28 -20.94 25.31
N ALA A 96 26.23 -20.11 25.22
CA ALA A 96 25.41 -19.80 26.37
C ALA A 96 24.58 -21.04 26.78
N PRO A 97 24.62 -21.46 28.06
CA PRO A 97 23.78 -22.56 28.53
C PRO A 97 22.30 -22.17 28.44
N GLY A 98 21.43 -23.09 28.02
CA GLY A 98 20.01 -22.81 27.72
C GLY A 98 19.22 -22.10 28.83
N ARG A 99 19.64 -22.26 30.10
CA ARG A 99 19.10 -21.51 31.24
C ARG A 99 19.27 -19.99 31.11
N ARG A 100 20.39 -19.50 30.57
CA ARG A 100 20.61 -18.05 30.34
C ARG A 100 19.74 -17.53 29.20
N VAL A 101 19.54 -18.30 28.13
CA VAL A 101 18.65 -17.93 27.02
C VAL A 101 17.21 -17.72 27.50
N HIS A 102 16.74 -18.59 28.41
CA HIS A 102 15.40 -18.48 28.99
C HIS A 102 15.21 -17.21 29.87
N VAL A 103 16.25 -16.78 30.58
CA VAL A 103 16.21 -15.56 31.42
C VAL A 103 16.17 -14.31 30.55
N LEU A 104 16.91 -14.31 29.43
CA LEU A 104 16.98 -13.21 28.48
C LEU A 104 15.73 -13.07 27.58
N ALA A 105 14.91 -14.12 27.47
CA ALA A 105 13.67 -14.11 26.70
C ALA A 105 12.45 -13.56 27.47
N ARG A 106 12.61 -13.15 28.74
CA ARG A 106 11.51 -12.54 29.49
C ARG A 106 11.37 -11.08 29.07
N PRO A 107 10.20 -10.64 28.57
CA PRO A 107 9.99 -9.23 28.27
C PRO A 107 10.13 -8.42 29.57
N SER A 108 10.91 -7.35 29.51
CA SER A 108 11.04 -6.36 30.59
C SER A 108 9.66 -5.75 30.86
N VAL A 109 9.02 -6.20 31.93
CA VAL A 109 7.87 -5.50 32.53
C VAL A 109 8.45 -4.65 33.64
N ASP A 110 9.02 -3.50 33.28
CA ASP A 110 9.32 -2.44 34.23
C ASP A 110 8.52 -1.19 33.83
N GLY A 111 7.23 -1.28 34.11
CA GLY A 111 6.37 -0.12 34.31
C GLY A 111 5.98 -0.11 35.78
N SER A 112 6.93 0.29 36.63
CA SER A 112 6.66 0.61 38.03
C SER A 112 5.98 1.99 38.10
N GLU A 113 4.81 1.96 38.72
CA GLU A 113 4.03 3.11 39.15
C GLU A 113 4.90 4.15 39.85
N LEU A 114 4.78 5.42 39.43
CA LEU A 114 4.66 6.62 40.27
C LEU A 114 3.91 7.70 39.50
#